data_AF-A0A1Y0M643-F1
#
_entry.id   AF-A0A1Y0M643-F1
#
_cell.length_a   1.000
_cell.length_b   1.000
_cell.length_c   1.000
_cell.angle_alpha   90.00
_cell.angle_beta   90.00
_cell.angle_gamma   90.00
#
_symmetry.space_group_name_H-M   'P 1'
#
loop_
_entity.id
_entity.type
_entity.pdbx_description
1 polymer ?
#
loop_
_entity_poly.entity_id
_entity_poly.type
_entity_poly.pdbx_seq_one_letter_code
_entity_poly.pdbx_strand_id
1 'polypeptide(L)'
;MKMKFTINILFLFIFTFSFSQNEITYEKTLSDIKSSSKILTTTLIIPDVEFYIGIFTTDWIVEDLTEEQCGDIKTDSLKNSKIIKILESKKLLEKLYVEMENNNYESINSSEKFEWKDAKLVINMNFSDESDVFNQVYIPIMNKKKAKELIKSISPIFESDFCFKKLKRKL
;
A
#
# COMPACT_ATOMS: atom_id res chain seq x y z
N MET A 1 -0.51 -67.01 40.49
CA MET A 1 -0.68 -66.56 39.09
C MET A 1 -0.37 -65.06 39.05
N LYS A 2 0.79 -64.65 38.52
CA LYS A 2 1.20 -63.23 38.46
C LYS A 2 0.78 -62.66 37.10
N MET A 3 -0.22 -61.78 37.07
CA MET A 3 -0.62 -61.07 35.86
C MET A 3 0.37 -59.93 35.62
N LYS A 4 1.13 -59.99 34.52
CA LYS A 4 1.98 -58.88 34.07
C LYS A 4 1.08 -57.86 33.37
N PHE A 5 1.05 -56.64 33.89
CA PHE A 5 0.44 -55.50 33.20
C PHE A 5 1.46 -54.93 32.21
N THR A 6 1.20 -55.08 30.91
CA THR A 6 1.96 -54.41 29.85
C THR A 6 1.32 -53.06 29.56
N ILE A 7 2.04 -51.98 29.84
CA ILE A 7 1.62 -50.60 29.52
C ILE A 7 2.09 -50.30 28.10
N ASN A 8 1.16 -50.16 27.15
CA ASN A 8 1.45 -49.62 25.82
C ASN A 8 1.46 -48.09 25.91
N ILE A 9 2.64 -47.49 25.75
CA ILE A 9 2.78 -46.04 25.61
C ILE A 9 2.54 -45.69 24.14
N LEU A 10 1.40 -45.06 23.86
CA LEU A 10 1.06 -44.53 22.55
C LEU A 10 1.82 -43.21 22.34
N PHE A 11 2.87 -43.23 21.51
CA PHE A 11 3.54 -42.01 21.05
C PHE A 11 2.67 -41.33 19.99
N LEU A 12 1.92 -40.31 20.40
CA LEU A 12 1.22 -39.42 19.47
C LEU A 12 2.25 -38.44 18.87
N PHE A 13 2.74 -38.72 17.67
CA PHE A 13 3.47 -37.74 16.86
C PHE A 13 2.46 -36.76 16.27
N ILE A 14 2.31 -35.60 16.90
CA ILE A 14 1.58 -34.48 16.32
C ILE A 14 2.51 -33.84 15.28
N PHE A 15 2.34 -34.21 14.01
CA PHE A 15 2.91 -33.44 12.90
C PHE A 15 2.17 -32.11 12.84
N THR A 16 2.76 -31.05 13.39
CA THR A 16 2.33 -29.69 13.10
C THR A 16 2.69 -29.40 11.65
N PHE A 17 1.72 -29.53 10.74
CA PHE A 17 1.84 -28.95 9.42
C PHE A 17 1.99 -27.44 9.59
N SER A 18 3.20 -26.92 9.42
CA SER A 18 3.42 -25.48 9.31
C SER A 18 2.74 -25.04 8.00
N PHE A 19 1.60 -24.37 8.12
CA PHE A 19 1.07 -23.59 7.02
C PHE A 19 2.13 -22.54 6.67
N SER A 20 2.69 -22.63 5.47
CA SER A 20 3.55 -21.59 4.92
C SER A 20 2.68 -20.35 4.69
N GLN A 21 2.58 -19.47 5.68
CA GLN A 21 2.18 -18.09 5.41
C GLN A 21 3.28 -17.50 4.54
N ASN A 22 2.93 -17.02 3.34
CA ASN A 22 3.89 -16.30 2.50
C ASN A 22 4.35 -15.08 3.29
N GLU A 23 5.59 -15.09 3.74
CA GLU A 23 6.17 -14.00 4.52
C GLU A 23 6.23 -12.74 3.66
N ILE A 24 5.60 -11.66 4.13
CA ILE A 24 5.66 -10.33 3.48
C ILE A 24 7.03 -9.74 3.82
N THR A 25 7.95 -9.76 2.87
CA THR A 25 9.27 -9.15 3.01
C THR A 25 9.35 -7.85 2.24
N TYR A 26 10.13 -6.90 2.75
CA TYR A 26 10.29 -5.59 2.13
C TYR A 26 10.89 -5.70 0.72
N GLU A 27 11.89 -6.56 0.52
CA GLU A 27 12.53 -6.77 -0.77
C GLU A 27 11.55 -7.29 -1.81
N LYS A 28 10.72 -8.28 -1.43
CA LYS A 28 9.68 -8.83 -2.31
C LYS A 28 8.63 -7.77 -2.62
N THR A 29 8.07 -7.11 -1.60
CA THR A 29 7.08 -6.05 -1.77
C THR A 29 7.57 -4.92 -2.67
N LEU A 30 8.82 -4.47 -2.48
CA LEU A 30 9.42 -3.44 -3.32
C LEU A 30 9.60 -3.92 -4.76
N SER A 31 10.02 -5.17 -4.96
CA SER A 31 10.12 -5.78 -6.28
C SER A 31 8.76 -5.82 -6.98
N ASP A 32 7.72 -6.27 -6.28
CA ASP A 32 6.35 -6.39 -6.79
C ASP A 32 5.76 -5.02 -7.17
N ILE A 33 5.99 -3.98 -6.36
CA ILE A 33 5.59 -2.60 -6.70
C ILE A 33 6.25 -2.14 -8.00
N LYS A 34 7.54 -2.42 -8.18
CA LYS A 34 8.30 -1.99 -9.37
C LYS A 34 7.90 -2.74 -10.63
N SER A 35 7.57 -4.02 -10.53
CA SER A 35 7.10 -4.83 -11.65
C SER A 35 5.62 -4.54 -12.00
N SER A 36 4.82 -4.11 -11.03
CA SER A 36 3.37 -3.89 -11.15
C SER A 36 2.94 -2.63 -11.90
N SER A 37 3.84 -1.92 -12.60
CA SER A 37 3.49 -0.63 -13.23
C SER A 37 2.20 -0.65 -14.08
N LYS A 38 1.87 -1.76 -14.72
CA LYS A 38 0.65 -1.92 -15.55
C LYS A 38 -0.65 -1.91 -14.76
N ILE A 39 -0.63 -2.39 -13.52
CA ILE A 39 -1.81 -2.61 -12.67
C ILE A 39 -1.77 -1.77 -11.39
N LEU A 40 -0.65 -1.11 -11.12
CA LEU A 40 -0.43 -0.28 -9.95
C LEU A 40 -1.50 0.81 -9.89
N THR A 41 -2.18 0.90 -8.76
CA THR A 41 -3.04 2.03 -8.42
C THR A 41 -2.41 2.81 -7.28
N THR A 42 -2.67 4.11 -7.24
CA THR A 42 -2.11 4.99 -6.21
C THR A 42 -3.18 5.95 -5.74
N THR A 43 -3.45 5.97 -4.45
CA THR A 43 -4.39 6.90 -3.84
C THR A 43 -3.63 7.87 -2.95
N LEU A 44 -3.87 9.17 -3.13
CA LEU A 44 -3.32 10.21 -2.25
C LEU A 44 -4.44 10.67 -1.30
N ILE A 45 -4.28 10.35 -0.02
CA ILE A 45 -5.33 10.51 1.00
C ILE A 45 -4.87 11.54 2.02
N ILE A 46 -5.74 12.49 2.35
CA ILE A 46 -5.55 13.39 3.49
C ILE A 46 -6.33 12.79 4.67
N PRO A 47 -5.68 12.33 5.74
CA PRO A 47 -6.40 11.87 6.93
C PRO A 47 -7.40 12.90 7.45
N ASP A 48 -8.54 12.43 7.95
CA ASP A 48 -9.63 13.23 8.54
C ASP A 48 -10.26 14.30 7.63
N VAL A 49 -10.00 14.24 6.32
CA VAL A 49 -10.65 15.07 5.32
C VAL A 49 -11.38 14.16 4.34
N GLU A 50 -12.66 14.44 4.09
CA GLU A 50 -13.47 13.79 3.06
C GLU A 50 -13.04 14.23 1.65
N PHE A 51 -11.78 14.00 1.32
CA PHE A 51 -11.20 14.27 0.02
C PHE A 51 -9.91 13.49 -0.17
N TYR A 52 -9.88 12.65 -1.18
CA TYR A 52 -8.69 11.98 -1.69
C TYR A 52 -8.64 12.15 -3.21
N ILE A 53 -7.54 11.73 -3.82
CA ILE A 53 -7.51 11.49 -5.27
C ILE A 53 -7.09 10.05 -5.51
N GLY A 54 -7.86 9.34 -6.32
CA GLY A 54 -7.50 8.05 -6.87
C GLY A 54 -6.71 8.20 -8.15
N ILE A 55 -5.67 7.39 -8.35
CA ILE A 55 -4.95 7.25 -9.61
C ILE A 55 -5.06 5.78 -10.02
N PHE A 56 -5.98 5.50 -10.96
CA PHE A 56 -6.41 4.15 -11.30
C PHE A 56 -6.12 3.84 -12.76
N THR A 57 -5.76 2.60 -13.05
CA THR A 57 -5.55 2.17 -14.43
C THR A 57 -6.89 2.19 -15.17
N THR A 58 -6.84 2.25 -16.50
CA THR A 58 -8.03 2.37 -17.36
C THR A 58 -9.04 1.26 -17.12
N ASP A 59 -8.56 0.09 -16.71
CA ASP A 59 -9.33 -1.15 -16.59
C ASP A 59 -10.15 -1.20 -15.29
N TRP A 60 -9.87 -0.29 -14.34
CA TRP A 60 -10.72 -0.13 -13.15
C TRP A 60 -11.99 0.62 -13.54
N ILE A 61 -13.12 -0.10 -13.48
CA ILE A 61 -14.46 0.48 -13.49
C ILE A 61 -14.63 1.17 -12.16
N VAL A 62 -14.57 2.50 -12.16
CA VAL A 62 -14.88 3.30 -10.98
C VAL A 62 -16.21 3.98 -11.23
N GLU A 63 -17.09 3.95 -10.23
CA GLU A 63 -18.38 4.63 -10.27
C GLU A 63 -18.12 6.14 -10.34
N ASP A 64 -18.25 6.69 -11.55
CA ASP A 64 -18.09 8.12 -11.80
C ASP A 64 -19.24 8.88 -11.12
N LEU A 65 -19.01 9.34 -9.89
CA LEU A 65 -20.00 10.05 -9.09
C LEU A 65 -20.04 11.57 -9.36
N THR A 66 -19.40 12.09 -10.43
CA THR A 66 -19.65 13.37 -11.14
C THR A 66 -18.34 14.03 -11.59
N GLU A 67 -18.36 14.64 -12.78
CA GLU A 67 -17.30 15.53 -13.34
C GLU A 67 -16.86 16.68 -12.40
N GLU A 68 -17.59 16.94 -11.30
CA GLU A 68 -17.30 17.97 -10.30
C GLU A 68 -16.52 17.46 -9.07
N GLN A 69 -16.43 16.14 -8.89
CA GLN A 69 -15.68 15.49 -7.83
C GLN A 69 -14.36 14.99 -8.39
N CYS A 70 -13.27 15.15 -7.63
CA CYS A 70 -11.98 14.61 -8.03
C CYS A 70 -11.94 13.10 -7.75
N GLY A 71 -12.81 12.35 -8.45
CA GLY A 71 -13.03 10.92 -8.26
C GLY A 71 -11.78 10.15 -8.63
N ASP A 72 -11.40 10.11 -9.90
CA ASP A 72 -10.34 9.22 -10.35
C ASP A 72 -9.54 9.80 -11.50
N ILE A 73 -8.22 9.77 -11.38
CA ILE A 73 -7.29 10.15 -12.44
C ILE A 73 -6.85 8.87 -13.15
N LYS A 74 -7.11 8.77 -14.45
CA LYS A 74 -6.67 7.62 -15.24
C LYS A 74 -5.15 7.60 -15.42
N THR A 75 -4.55 6.45 -15.24
CA THR A 75 -3.11 6.20 -15.41
C THR A 75 -2.83 5.03 -16.36
N ASP A 76 -1.56 4.89 -16.71
CA ASP A 76 -1.00 3.81 -17.53
C ASP A 76 0.37 3.38 -16.97
N SER A 77 0.93 2.31 -17.53
CA SER A 77 2.23 1.78 -17.09
C SER A 77 3.35 2.83 -17.11
N LEU A 78 3.39 3.70 -18.12
CA LEU A 78 4.43 4.73 -18.24
C LEU A 78 4.30 5.78 -17.14
N LYS A 79 3.08 6.27 -16.89
CA LYS A 79 2.78 7.23 -15.82
C LYS A 79 3.05 6.62 -14.45
N ASN A 80 2.67 5.37 -14.22
CA ASN A 80 2.96 4.66 -12.99
C ASN A 80 4.46 4.48 -12.74
N SER A 81 5.25 4.13 -13.77
CA SER A 81 6.71 4.10 -13.65
C SER A 81 7.30 5.48 -13.29
N LYS A 82 6.72 6.59 -13.77
CA LYS A 82 7.14 7.94 -13.36
C LYS A 82 6.79 8.24 -11.90
N ILE A 83 5.63 7.79 -11.41
CA ILE A 83 5.27 7.91 -9.99
C ILE A 83 6.30 7.16 -9.14
N ILE A 84 6.59 5.90 -9.45
CA ILE A 84 7.58 5.09 -8.72
C ILE A 84 8.93 5.82 -8.67
N LYS A 85 9.43 6.33 -9.80
CA LYS A 85 10.69 7.08 -9.86
C LYS A 85 10.68 8.34 -8.97
N ILE A 86 9.55 9.05 -8.89
CA ILE A 86 9.42 10.19 -7.98
C ILE A 86 9.54 9.72 -6.52
N LEU A 87 8.85 8.64 -6.15
CA LEU A 87 8.90 8.09 -4.80
C LEU A 87 10.32 7.63 -4.44
N GLU A 88 11.01 6.95 -5.34
CA GLU A 88 12.42 6.57 -5.20
C GLU A 88 13.32 7.80 -5.01
N SER A 89 13.21 8.80 -5.88
CA SER A 89 14.05 10.01 -5.80
C SER A 89 13.87 10.80 -4.50
N LYS A 90 12.70 10.67 -3.87
CA LYS A 90 12.36 11.28 -2.58
C LYS A 90 12.59 10.35 -1.39
N LYS A 91 13.14 9.16 -1.62
CA LYS A 91 13.39 8.12 -0.59
C LYS A 91 12.12 7.68 0.15
N LEU A 92 10.99 7.72 -0.53
CA LEU A 92 9.69 7.37 0.05
C LEU A 92 9.39 5.87 -0.03
N LEU A 93 10.16 5.11 -0.81
CA LEU A 93 10.04 3.65 -0.88
C LEU A 93 10.95 2.91 0.10
N GLU A 94 11.82 3.61 0.86
CA GLU A 94 12.74 2.97 1.82
C GLU A 94 12.01 2.34 3.02
N LYS A 95 10.78 2.78 3.26
CA LYS A 95 9.94 2.29 4.35
C LYS A 95 8.49 2.19 3.88
N LEU A 96 7.97 0.99 3.93
CA LEU A 96 6.61 0.64 3.51
C LEU A 96 5.87 0.08 4.71
N TYR A 97 4.61 0.44 4.84
CA TYR A 97 3.77 0.02 5.95
C TYR A 97 2.60 -0.83 5.45
N VAL A 98 2.20 -1.81 6.26
CA VAL A 98 0.99 -2.59 6.08
C VAL A 98 -0.01 -2.21 7.16
N GLU A 99 -1.29 -2.31 6.83
CA GLU A 99 -2.37 -2.12 7.78
C GLU A 99 -2.49 -3.34 8.69
N MET A 100 -2.56 -3.06 9.99
CA MET A 100 -2.89 -4.03 11.03
C MET A 100 -4.31 -3.73 11.54
N GLU A 101 -4.72 -4.37 12.64
CA GLU A 101 -6.02 -4.08 13.25
C GLU A 101 -6.11 -2.65 13.81
N ASN A 102 -7.33 -2.08 13.79
CA ASN A 102 -7.69 -0.79 14.40
C ASN A 102 -6.96 0.45 13.83
N ASN A 103 -6.76 0.54 12.51
CA ASN A 103 -6.07 1.66 11.84
C ASN A 103 -4.63 1.92 12.35
N ASN A 104 -3.97 0.87 12.85
CA ASN A 104 -2.55 0.90 13.15
C ASN A 104 -1.77 0.35 11.96
N TYR A 105 -0.65 0.99 11.64
CA TYR A 105 0.14 0.61 10.49
C TYR A 105 1.57 0.30 10.92
N GLU A 106 2.08 -0.84 10.50
CA GLU A 106 3.40 -1.35 10.90
C GLU A 106 4.34 -1.41 9.71
N SER A 107 5.58 -1.02 9.94
CA SER A 107 6.63 -1.05 8.93
C SER A 107 7.02 -2.48 8.61
N ILE A 108 7.14 -2.83 7.32
CA ILE A 108 7.55 -4.17 6.89
C ILE A 108 9.00 -4.48 7.29
N ASN A 109 9.88 -3.48 7.28
CA ASN A 109 11.33 -3.63 7.53
C ASN A 109 11.83 -2.96 8.82
N SER A 110 10.96 -2.55 9.74
CA SER A 110 11.39 -1.94 11.01
C SER A 110 10.32 -2.10 12.10
N SER A 111 10.67 -1.81 13.36
CA SER A 111 9.72 -1.80 14.47
C SER A 111 8.85 -0.53 14.54
N GLU A 112 9.00 0.39 13.56
CA GLU A 112 8.23 1.62 13.54
C GLU A 112 6.77 1.38 13.19
N LYS A 113 5.92 2.21 13.80
CA LYS A 113 4.48 2.23 13.55
C LYS A 113 4.04 3.66 13.27
N PHE A 114 2.90 3.82 12.62
CA PHE A 114 2.22 5.11 12.57
C PHE A 114 0.71 4.98 12.77
N GLU A 115 0.11 6.02 13.34
CA GLU A 115 -1.35 6.19 13.40
C GLU A 115 -1.81 7.03 12.22
N TRP A 116 -2.92 6.63 11.58
CA TRP A 116 -3.45 7.28 10.38
C TRP A 116 -3.56 8.82 10.50
N LYS A 117 -4.11 9.29 11.62
CA LYS A 117 -4.38 10.72 11.90
C LYS A 117 -3.13 11.60 12.00
N ASP A 118 -1.97 10.99 12.26
CA ASP A 118 -0.72 11.73 12.43
C ASP A 118 -0.11 12.17 11.09
N ALA A 119 -0.39 11.41 10.03
CA ALA A 119 0.07 11.71 8.69
C ALA A 119 -0.63 12.97 8.13
N LYS A 120 0.09 13.77 7.35
CA LYS A 120 -0.51 14.89 6.60
C LYS A 120 -1.00 14.44 5.24
N LEU A 121 -0.37 13.42 4.69
CA LEU A 121 -0.79 12.74 3.48
C LEU A 121 -0.38 11.28 3.62
N VAL A 122 -1.24 10.36 3.20
CA VAL A 122 -0.90 8.95 3.04
C VAL A 122 -0.95 8.61 1.56
N ILE A 123 0.09 7.92 1.08
CA ILE A 123 0.08 7.27 -0.23
C ILE A 123 -0.33 5.83 0.02
N ASN A 124 -1.49 5.43 -0.49
CA ASN A 124 -1.87 4.02 -0.57
C ASN A 124 -1.52 3.52 -1.98
N MET A 125 -0.83 2.38 -2.07
CA MET A 125 -0.44 1.76 -3.33
C MET A 125 -0.97 0.34 -3.37
N ASN A 126 -1.80 0.04 -4.37
CA ASN A 126 -2.26 -1.33 -4.62
C ASN A 126 -1.56 -1.88 -5.85
N PHE A 127 -1.04 -3.09 -5.73
CA PHE A 127 -0.21 -3.77 -6.73
C PHE A 127 -0.53 -5.27 -6.68
N SER A 128 0.02 -6.05 -7.61
CA SER A 128 -0.08 -7.51 -7.54
C SER A 128 1.29 -8.13 -7.40
N ASP A 129 1.32 -9.30 -6.76
CA ASP A 129 2.45 -10.20 -6.90
C ASP A 129 2.34 -11.02 -8.21
N GLU A 130 3.33 -11.88 -8.44
CA GLU A 130 3.40 -12.79 -9.61
C GLU A 130 2.23 -13.81 -9.68
N SER A 131 1.44 -13.94 -8.62
CA SER A 131 0.28 -14.86 -8.52
C SER A 131 -1.06 -14.14 -8.70
N ASP A 132 -1.05 -12.92 -9.22
CA ASP A 132 -2.24 -12.06 -9.37
C ASP A 132 -2.96 -11.75 -8.04
N VAL A 133 -2.28 -11.88 -6.89
CA VAL A 133 -2.81 -11.52 -5.59
C VAL A 133 -2.62 -10.01 -5.36
N PHE A 134 -3.74 -9.31 -5.18
CA PHE A 134 -3.72 -7.90 -4.85
C PHE A 134 -3.17 -7.65 -3.44
N ASN A 135 -2.14 -6.82 -3.37
CA ASN A 135 -1.46 -6.40 -2.17
C ASN A 135 -1.57 -4.87 -2.04
N GLN A 136 -1.50 -4.39 -0.80
CA GLN A 136 -1.57 -2.96 -0.50
C GLN A 136 -0.47 -2.55 0.46
N VAL A 137 0.12 -1.37 0.24
CA VAL A 137 1.04 -0.72 1.18
C VAL A 137 0.71 0.75 1.35
N TYR A 138 1.19 1.29 2.47
CA TYR A 138 0.98 2.66 2.89
C TYR A 138 2.32 3.37 3.10
N ILE A 139 2.40 4.63 2.68
CA ILE A 139 3.55 5.50 2.88
C ILE A 139 3.06 6.80 3.53
N PRO A 140 3.25 6.98 4.84
CA PRO A 140 2.83 8.19 5.54
C PRO A 140 3.81 9.34 5.31
N ILE A 141 3.27 10.51 5.00
CA ILE A 141 4.03 11.77 4.89
C ILE A 141 3.65 12.66 6.08
N MET A 142 4.50 12.66 7.11
CA MET A 142 4.23 13.38 8.36
C MET A 142 4.36 14.90 8.25
N ASN A 143 5.03 15.40 7.21
CA ASN A 143 5.28 16.83 7.05
C ASN A 143 4.47 17.43 5.90
N LYS A 144 3.65 18.44 6.22
CA LYS A 144 2.79 19.15 5.26
C LYS A 144 3.54 19.76 4.07
N LYS A 145 4.75 20.32 4.30
CA LYS A 145 5.57 20.89 3.21
C LYS A 145 6.03 19.78 2.26
N LYS A 146 6.53 18.67 2.79
CA LYS A 146 6.93 17.49 1.99
C LYS A 146 5.74 16.91 1.21
N ALA A 147 4.56 16.83 1.81
CA ALA A 147 3.34 16.39 1.12
C ALA A 147 2.99 17.30 -0.07
N LYS A 148 3.03 18.63 0.12
CA LYS A 148 2.78 19.59 -0.97
C LYS A 148 3.84 19.53 -2.07
N GLU A 149 5.10 19.29 -1.72
CA GLU A 149 6.19 19.08 -2.67
C GLU A 149 6.02 17.78 -3.47
N LEU A 150 5.62 16.68 -2.82
CA LEU A 150 5.31 15.42 -3.49
C LEU A 150 4.19 15.62 -4.51
N ILE A 151 3.08 16.24 -4.12
CA ILE A 151 1.96 16.49 -5.04
C ILE A 151 2.39 17.38 -6.21
N LYS A 152 3.24 18.38 -5.96
CA LYS A 152 3.80 19.22 -7.03
C LYS A 152 4.67 18.41 -7.99
N SER A 153 5.37 17.38 -7.52
CA SER A 153 6.17 16.49 -8.37
C SER A 153 5.31 15.50 -9.17
N ILE A 154 4.23 14.97 -8.59
CA ILE A 154 3.34 13.99 -9.25
C ILE A 154 2.43 14.67 -10.29
N SER A 155 1.89 15.85 -9.97
CA SER A 155 0.89 16.52 -10.80
C SER A 155 1.27 16.68 -12.29
N PRO A 156 2.52 16.99 -12.67
CA PRO A 156 2.92 17.12 -14.08
C PRO A 156 2.95 15.81 -14.88
N ILE A 157 2.75 14.65 -14.24
CA ILE A 157 2.60 13.37 -14.95
C ILE A 157 1.28 13.33 -15.73
N PHE A 158 0.29 14.12 -15.31
CA PHE A 158 -1.07 14.10 -15.82
C PHE A 158 -1.39 15.40 -16.55
N GLU A 159 -2.36 15.32 -17.47
CA GLU A 159 -2.73 16.44 -18.33
C GLU A 159 -3.45 17.57 -17.58
N SER A 160 -4.20 17.21 -16.52
CA SER A 160 -4.90 18.16 -15.66
C SER A 160 -4.32 18.19 -14.26
N ASP A 161 -4.05 19.39 -13.76
CA ASP A 161 -3.60 19.63 -12.39
C ASP A 161 -4.73 20.02 -11.43
N PHE A 162 -5.99 20.06 -11.91
CA PHE A 162 -7.14 20.55 -11.16
C PHE A 162 -7.30 19.82 -9.81
N CYS A 163 -7.27 18.49 -9.83
CA CYS A 163 -7.44 17.69 -8.62
C CYS A 163 -6.25 17.77 -7.68
N PHE A 164 -5.03 17.85 -8.22
CA PHE A 164 -3.83 18.07 -7.42
C PHE A 164 -3.83 19.46 -6.76
N LYS A 165 -4.33 20.50 -7.44
CA LYS A 165 -4.53 21.84 -6.86
C LYS A 165 -5.56 21.80 -5.74
N LYS A 166 -6.70 21.11 -5.92
CA LYS A 166 -7.74 20.94 -4.89
C LYS A 166 -7.19 20.20 -3.67
N LEU A 167 -6.46 19.10 -3.87
CA LEU A 167 -5.76 18.35 -2.82
C LEU A 167 -4.80 19.25 -2.03
N LYS A 168 -3.92 20.01 -2.72
CA LYS A 168 -2.94 20.90 -2.08
C LYS A 168 -3.56 22.04 -1.27
N ARG A 169 -4.76 22.49 -1.63
CA ARG A 169 -5.51 23.52 -0.88
C ARG A 169 -6.09 22.97 0.42
N LYS A 170 -6.48 21.69 0.42
CA LYS A 170 -7.01 20.99 1.59
C LYS A 170 -5.93 20.49 2.56
N LEU A 171 -4.68 20.34 2.09
CA LEU A 171 -3.49 20.12 2.93
C LEU A 171 -3.08 21.33 3.76
#